data_AF-A0A495Y9J7-F1
#
_entry.id   AF-A0A495Y9J7-F1
#
_cell.length_a   1.000
_cell.length_b   1.000
_cell.length_c   1.000
_cell.angle_alpha   90.00
_cell.angle_beta   90.00
_cell.angle_gamma   90.00
#
_symmetry.space_group_name_H-M   'P 1'
#
loop_
_entity.id
_entity.type
_entity.pdbx_description
1 polymer ?
#
loop_
_entity_poly.entity_id
_entity_poly.type
_entity_poly.pdbx_seq_one_letter_code
_entity_poly.pdbx_strand_id
1 'polypeptide(L)'
;MPSASSSFGNVDVLAMLTTTKAKVVRRGPDQSNSLAIAVSRALQYPTFGALAQRRDPEGQFEAAAWAVACTQHHLKDDALRCGDAQSRAPDYALNLLRIAAGAGQPGAVLELAIRHPMQWNTIALPDGMMLADHVYAMAAHGDIAALELIKSACKTPGACSDPVFTRNVLTSLELQFARNALPTAYVGQLEGPDAERQHAIERATALRRSLPAQSS
;
A
#
# COMPACT_ATOMS: atom_id res chain seq x y z
N MET A 1 27.06 -27.46 3.94
CA MET A 1 26.09 -26.40 4.28
C MET A 1 24.93 -26.53 3.31
N PRO A 2 23.69 -26.73 3.76
CA PRO A 2 22.56 -26.89 2.85
C PRO A 2 22.20 -25.54 2.23
N SER A 3 22.12 -25.52 0.90
CA SER A 3 21.62 -24.42 0.10
C SER A 3 20.18 -24.09 0.51
N ALA A 4 19.94 -22.87 0.98
CA ALA A 4 18.59 -22.37 1.16
C ALA A 4 18.01 -22.09 -0.23
N SER A 5 17.32 -23.09 -0.78
CA SER A 5 16.39 -22.91 -1.88
C SER A 5 15.28 -22.00 -1.38
N SER A 6 15.36 -20.70 -1.66
CA SER A 6 14.23 -19.79 -1.53
C SER A 6 13.20 -20.20 -2.58
N SER A 7 12.39 -21.20 -2.24
CA SER A 7 11.14 -21.47 -2.92
C SER A 7 10.30 -20.21 -2.74
N PHE A 8 10.24 -19.39 -3.79
CA PHE A 8 9.10 -18.51 -4.01
C PHE A 8 7.91 -19.45 -4.14
N GLY A 9 7.27 -19.75 -3.02
CA GLY A 9 6.01 -20.47 -3.03
C GLY A 9 5.05 -19.62 -3.83
N ASN A 10 4.58 -20.15 -4.95
CA ASN A 10 3.51 -19.58 -5.76
C ASN A 10 2.42 -19.02 -4.83
N VAL A 11 2.36 -17.69 -4.66
CA VAL A 11 1.47 -17.06 -3.68
C VAL A 11 0.05 -17.06 -4.25
N ASP A 12 -0.90 -17.61 -3.49
CA ASP A 12 -2.32 -17.42 -3.78
C ASP A 12 -2.77 -16.02 -3.32
N VAL A 13 -2.50 -15.05 -4.18
CA VAL A 13 -2.87 -13.65 -3.98
C VAL A 13 -4.37 -13.47 -3.72
N LEU A 14 -5.22 -14.26 -4.39
CA LEU A 14 -6.67 -14.14 -4.25
C LEU A 14 -7.13 -14.62 -2.88
N ALA A 15 -6.49 -15.65 -2.33
CA ALA A 15 -6.72 -16.08 -0.95
C ALA A 15 -6.23 -15.03 0.06
N MET A 16 -5.08 -14.39 -0.16
CA MET A 16 -4.53 -13.36 0.74
C MET A 16 -5.48 -12.16 0.91
N LEU A 17 -6.17 -11.74 -0.16
CA LEU A 17 -7.18 -10.67 -0.11
C LEU A 17 -8.35 -10.97 0.83
N THR A 18 -8.64 -12.25 1.10
CA THR A 18 -9.77 -12.65 1.96
C THR A 18 -9.36 -13.04 3.39
N THR A 19 -8.07 -13.22 3.65
CA THR A 19 -7.56 -13.82 4.89
C THR A 19 -6.80 -12.84 5.78
N THR A 20 -6.28 -11.75 5.21
CA THR A 20 -5.60 -10.70 5.97
C THR A 20 -6.50 -10.09 7.05
N LYS A 21 -5.91 -9.82 8.21
CA LYS A 21 -6.55 -9.19 9.37
C LYS A 21 -5.92 -7.85 9.73
N ALA A 22 -5.04 -7.35 8.86
CA ALA A 22 -4.35 -6.09 9.10
C ALA A 22 -5.35 -4.93 9.20
N LYS A 23 -5.03 -3.97 10.08
CA LYS A 23 -5.84 -2.77 10.23
C LYS A 23 -5.69 -1.89 8.99
N VAL A 24 -6.82 -1.31 8.55
CA VAL A 24 -6.86 -0.36 7.44
C VAL A 24 -7.47 0.94 7.95
N VAL A 25 -6.70 2.03 7.85
CA VAL A 25 -7.25 3.37 7.98
C VAL A 25 -7.80 3.75 6.61
N ARG A 26 -9.09 4.09 6.54
CA ARG A 26 -9.69 4.50 5.27
C ARG A 26 -9.06 5.80 4.79
N ARG A 27 -8.84 5.89 3.48
CA ARG A 27 -8.50 7.18 2.87
C ARG A 27 -9.69 8.12 3.03
N GLY A 28 -9.48 9.17 3.82
CA GLY A 28 -10.37 10.33 3.90
C GLY A 28 -9.68 11.56 3.33
N PRO A 29 -10.39 12.70 3.24
CA PRO A 29 -9.79 13.99 2.88
C PRO A 29 -8.63 14.36 3.83
N ASP A 30 -8.66 13.82 5.05
CA ASP A 30 -7.67 14.06 6.08
C ASP A 30 -6.47 13.10 6.05
N GLN A 31 -6.37 12.21 5.06
CA GLN A 31 -5.25 11.27 4.93
C GLN A 31 -4.37 11.58 3.72
N SER A 32 -3.06 11.66 3.94
CA SER A 32 -2.09 11.87 2.86
C SER A 32 -1.83 10.57 2.11
N ASN A 33 -1.82 10.66 0.78
CA ASN A 33 -1.60 9.51 -0.10
C ASN A 33 -0.15 9.34 -0.59
N SER A 34 0.72 10.31 -0.30
CA SER A 34 2.12 10.37 -0.72
C SER A 34 2.91 11.23 0.25
N LEU A 35 4.24 11.06 0.28
CA LEU A 35 5.11 11.92 1.08
C LEU A 35 5.03 13.40 0.69
N ALA A 36 4.77 13.71 -0.58
CA ALA A 36 4.64 15.09 -1.06
C ALA A 36 3.41 15.80 -0.48
N ILE A 37 2.26 15.10 -0.39
CA ILE A 37 1.09 15.65 0.29
C ILE A 37 1.32 15.72 1.80
N ALA A 38 1.88 14.64 2.38
CA ALA A 38 2.15 14.58 3.80
C ALA A 38 3.08 15.70 4.27
N VAL A 39 4.16 16.00 3.55
CA VAL A 39 5.04 17.12 3.89
C VAL A 39 4.33 18.45 3.73
N SER A 40 3.52 18.65 2.68
CA SER A 40 2.74 19.89 2.51
C SER A 40 1.81 20.17 3.71
N ARG A 41 1.14 19.13 4.24
CA ARG A 41 0.31 19.22 5.45
C ARG A 41 1.13 19.41 6.71
N ALA A 42 2.22 18.64 6.85
CA ALA A 42 3.16 18.72 7.95
C ALA A 42 3.66 20.16 8.13
N LEU A 43 3.96 20.86 7.02
CA LEU A 43 4.47 22.22 7.01
C LEU A 43 3.45 23.30 7.41
N GLN A 44 2.19 22.94 7.67
CA GLN A 44 1.20 23.81 8.32
C GLN A 44 1.43 23.90 9.84
N TYR A 45 2.18 22.96 10.43
CA TYR A 45 2.60 23.03 11.81
C TYR A 45 3.75 24.03 12.00
N PRO A 46 3.78 24.78 13.11
CA PRO A 46 4.79 25.81 13.33
C PRO A 46 6.20 25.24 13.54
N THR A 47 6.31 24.02 14.08
CA THR A 47 7.59 23.35 14.35
C THR A 47 7.46 21.84 14.17
N PHE A 48 8.59 21.17 13.91
CA PHE A 48 8.65 19.70 13.87
C PHE A 48 8.18 19.07 15.18
N GLY A 49 8.55 19.64 16.34
CA GLY A 49 8.18 19.12 17.65
C GLY A 49 6.67 19.07 17.90
N ALA A 50 5.91 20.05 17.39
CA ALA A 50 4.44 20.03 17.51
C ALA A 50 3.81 18.86 16.74
N LEU A 51 4.38 18.52 15.58
CA LEU A 51 3.96 17.39 14.78
C LEU A 51 4.43 16.05 15.37
N ALA A 52 5.66 15.98 15.87
CA ALA A 52 6.25 14.77 16.45
C ALA A 52 5.49 14.24 17.69
N GLN A 53 4.68 15.10 18.34
CA GLN A 53 3.80 14.70 19.44
C GLN A 53 2.55 13.96 18.98
N ARG A 54 2.15 14.08 17.70
CA ARG A 54 1.02 13.34 17.16
C ARG A 54 1.35 11.86 17.05
N ARG A 55 0.52 11.05 17.70
CA ARG A 55 0.64 9.58 17.71
C ARG A 55 -0.36 8.89 16.79
N ASP A 56 -1.30 9.62 16.21
CA ASP A 56 -2.20 9.08 15.20
C ASP A 56 -1.44 8.72 13.90
N PRO A 57 -1.94 7.77 13.10
CA PRO A 57 -1.20 7.24 11.95
C PRO A 57 -0.81 8.31 10.92
N GLU A 58 -1.70 9.29 10.68
CA GLU A 58 -1.44 10.39 9.75
C GLU A 58 -0.34 11.32 10.29
N GLY A 59 -0.41 11.71 11.57
CA GLY A 59 0.61 12.55 12.18
C GLY A 59 2.00 11.91 12.14
N GLN A 60 2.09 10.59 12.30
CA GLN A 60 3.34 9.86 12.15
C GLN A 60 3.85 9.85 10.69
N PHE A 61 2.95 9.71 9.71
CA PHE A 61 3.31 9.77 8.29
C PHE A 61 3.76 11.18 7.86
N GLU A 62 3.08 12.22 8.32
CA GLU A 62 3.47 13.62 8.15
C GLU A 62 4.83 13.92 8.79
N ALA A 63 5.07 13.43 10.02
CA ALA A 63 6.36 13.56 10.69
C ALA A 63 7.48 12.84 9.93
N ALA A 64 7.20 11.63 9.41
CA ALA A 64 8.13 10.90 8.55
C ALA A 64 8.45 11.70 7.29
N ALA A 65 7.44 12.28 6.62
CA ALA A 65 7.62 13.07 5.41
C ALA A 65 8.44 14.34 5.63
N TRP A 66 8.20 15.06 6.74
CA TRP A 66 9.03 16.19 7.13
C TRP A 66 10.49 15.75 7.37
N ALA A 67 10.72 14.69 8.14
CA ALA A 67 12.06 14.17 8.39
C ALA A 67 12.78 13.74 7.10
N VAL A 68 12.09 13.05 6.17
CA VAL A 68 12.63 12.75 4.83
C VAL A 68 13.05 14.04 4.11
N ALA A 69 12.18 15.06 4.07
CA ALA A 69 12.47 16.31 3.38
C ALA A 69 13.68 17.05 3.99
N CYS A 70 13.86 16.97 5.31
CA CYS A 70 15.03 17.50 6.01
C CYS A 70 16.33 16.76 5.65
N THR A 71 16.29 15.44 5.55
CA THR A 71 17.47 14.65 5.12
C THR A 71 17.85 14.89 3.66
N GLN A 72 16.89 15.32 2.84
CA GLN A 72 17.09 15.59 1.42
C GLN A 72 17.36 17.06 1.11
N HIS A 73 17.35 17.95 2.11
CA HIS A 73 17.45 19.41 1.95
C HIS A 73 16.40 19.99 0.97
N HIS A 74 15.19 19.43 0.98
CA HIS A 74 14.12 19.79 0.06
C HIS A 74 13.16 20.84 0.63
N LEU A 75 13.36 21.33 1.86
CA LEU A 75 12.49 22.31 2.48
C LEU A 75 12.96 23.74 2.23
N LYS A 76 11.99 24.62 1.93
CA LYS A 76 12.21 26.06 1.99
C LYS A 76 12.49 26.44 3.46
N ASP A 77 13.54 27.25 3.66
CA ASP A 77 14.03 27.62 4.99
C ASP A 77 14.48 26.41 5.83
N ASP A 78 15.19 25.46 5.21
CA ASP A 78 15.69 24.21 5.81
C ASP A 78 16.36 24.43 7.18
N ALA A 79 17.15 25.50 7.33
CA ALA A 79 17.81 25.85 8.59
C ALA A 79 16.82 26.09 9.76
N LEU A 80 15.64 26.64 9.48
CA LEU A 80 14.58 26.85 10.47
C LEU A 80 13.71 25.60 10.63
N ARG A 81 13.39 24.91 9.54
CA ARG A 81 12.45 23.78 9.54
C ARG A 81 13.07 22.45 9.97
N CYS A 82 14.40 22.32 9.89
CA CYS A 82 15.14 21.10 10.19
C CYS A 82 16.17 21.29 11.32
N GLY A 83 15.94 22.30 12.17
CA GLY A 83 16.79 22.57 13.34
C GLY A 83 16.68 21.52 14.44
N ASP A 84 15.64 20.68 14.43
CA ASP A 84 15.49 19.56 15.36
C ASP A 84 16.42 18.40 14.96
N ALA A 85 17.31 17.98 15.87
CA ALA A 85 18.25 16.89 15.63
C ALA A 85 17.57 15.57 15.26
N GLN A 86 16.37 15.28 15.79
CA GLN A 86 15.64 14.06 15.45
C GLN A 86 15.20 14.05 13.99
N SER A 87 14.85 15.22 13.42
CA SER A 87 14.42 15.32 12.02
C SER A 87 15.49 14.93 11.01
N ARG A 88 16.77 14.91 11.43
CA ARG A 88 17.93 14.49 10.64
C ARG A 88 18.56 13.19 11.12
N ALA A 89 18.01 12.57 12.17
CA ALA A 89 18.56 11.35 12.72
C ALA A 89 18.44 10.21 11.69
N PRO A 90 19.50 9.38 11.54
CA PRO A 90 19.43 8.16 10.73
C PRO A 90 18.26 7.30 11.17
N ASP A 91 17.59 6.67 10.21
CA ASP A 91 16.46 5.74 10.41
C ASP A 91 15.20 6.31 11.06
N TYR A 92 15.22 7.53 11.60
CA TYR A 92 14.07 8.11 12.29
C TYR A 92 12.84 8.23 11.39
N ALA A 93 13.02 8.78 10.20
CA ALA A 93 11.94 8.87 9.20
C ALA A 93 11.41 7.49 8.78
N LEU A 94 12.31 6.50 8.60
CA LEU A 94 11.93 5.14 8.24
C LEU A 94 11.17 4.44 9.37
N ASN A 95 11.57 4.64 10.62
CA ASN A 95 10.89 4.10 11.79
C ASN A 95 9.49 4.69 11.95
N LEU A 96 9.33 6.00 11.81
CA LEU A 96 8.00 6.63 11.80
C LEU A 96 7.14 6.09 10.66
N LEU A 97 7.70 5.91 9.47
CA LEU A 97 6.99 5.35 8.32
C LEU A 97 6.51 3.91 8.60
N ARG A 98 7.35 3.08 9.22
CA ARG A 98 6.99 1.70 9.64
C ARG A 98 5.89 1.67 10.70
N ILE A 99 5.94 2.57 11.70
CA ILE A 99 4.90 2.63 12.73
C ILE A 99 3.57 3.10 12.10
N ALA A 100 3.60 4.13 11.24
CA ALA A 100 2.43 4.62 10.52
C ALA A 100 1.81 3.52 9.64
N ALA A 101 2.64 2.76 8.93
CA ALA A 101 2.20 1.64 8.11
C ALA A 101 1.57 0.52 8.94
N GLY A 102 2.19 0.11 10.06
CA GLY A 102 1.62 -0.90 10.97
C GLY A 102 0.33 -0.42 11.66
N ALA A 103 0.14 0.89 11.77
CA ALA A 103 -1.12 1.47 12.22
C ALA A 103 -2.18 1.57 11.11
N GLY A 104 -1.87 1.16 9.88
CA GLY A 104 -2.78 1.09 8.74
C GLY A 104 -2.87 2.36 7.90
N GLN A 105 -1.93 3.31 8.03
CA GLN A 105 -1.92 4.55 7.23
C GLN A 105 -1.61 4.23 5.75
N PRO A 106 -2.52 4.54 4.79
CA PRO A 106 -2.41 4.09 3.39
C PRO A 106 -1.20 4.63 2.63
N GLY A 107 -0.84 5.89 2.83
CA GLY A 107 0.33 6.50 2.22
C GLY A 107 1.62 5.83 2.68
N ALA A 108 1.77 5.56 3.97
CA ALA A 108 2.93 4.94 4.57
C ALA A 108 3.14 3.50 4.09
N VAL A 109 2.05 2.72 4.02
CA VAL A 109 2.08 1.35 3.49
C VAL A 109 2.57 1.35 2.04
N LEU A 110 2.01 2.19 1.18
CA LEU A 110 2.43 2.25 -0.23
C LEU A 110 3.84 2.80 -0.40
N GLU A 111 4.21 3.84 0.34
CA GLU A 111 5.56 4.43 0.28
C GLU A 111 6.63 3.41 0.65
N LEU A 112 6.42 2.61 1.71
CA LEU A 112 7.33 1.52 2.03
C LEU A 112 7.38 0.47 0.92
N ALA A 113 6.23 0.09 0.36
CA ALA A 113 6.19 -0.94 -0.65
C ALA A 113 6.87 -0.51 -1.96
N ILE A 114 6.67 0.74 -2.38
CA ILE A 114 7.28 1.33 -3.58
C ILE A 114 8.80 1.49 -3.41
N ARG A 115 9.26 1.85 -2.20
CA ARG A 115 10.71 1.94 -1.90
C ARG A 115 11.42 0.59 -1.88
N HIS A 116 10.67 -0.49 -1.64
CA HIS A 116 11.20 -1.85 -1.51
C HIS A 116 10.46 -2.85 -2.43
N PRO A 117 10.46 -2.65 -3.76
CA PRO A 117 9.58 -3.38 -4.68
C PRO A 117 9.83 -4.89 -4.71
N MET A 118 11.05 -5.34 -4.37
CA MET A 118 11.43 -6.75 -4.31
C MET A 118 11.29 -7.38 -2.91
N GLN A 119 10.99 -6.58 -1.88
CA GLN A 119 11.06 -7.01 -0.48
C GLN A 119 9.83 -6.62 0.33
N TRP A 120 8.87 -5.87 -0.22
CA TRP A 120 7.72 -5.37 0.53
C TRP A 120 6.90 -6.49 1.19
N ASN A 121 6.94 -7.71 0.66
CA ASN A 121 6.30 -8.89 1.23
C ASN A 121 7.08 -9.55 2.38
N THR A 122 8.30 -9.09 2.67
CA THR A 122 9.19 -9.57 3.74
C THR A 122 9.45 -8.55 4.84
N ILE A 123 8.93 -7.33 4.71
CA ILE A 123 9.11 -6.27 5.70
C ILE A 123 8.17 -6.52 6.88
N ALA A 124 8.73 -6.83 8.04
CA ALA A 124 7.98 -6.85 9.30
C ALA A 124 7.71 -5.42 9.79
N LEU A 125 6.51 -5.20 10.32
CA LEU A 125 6.06 -3.93 10.88
C LEU A 125 5.96 -4.02 12.42
N PRO A 126 5.98 -2.87 13.14
CA PRO A 126 5.99 -2.85 14.60
C PRO A 126 4.72 -3.42 15.27
N ASP A 127 3.63 -3.56 14.52
CA ASP A 127 2.39 -4.17 15.01
C ASP A 127 2.43 -5.72 14.98
N GLY A 128 3.54 -6.30 14.53
CA GLY A 128 3.76 -7.74 14.46
C GLY A 128 3.29 -8.39 13.16
N MET A 129 2.75 -7.61 12.21
CA MET A 129 2.35 -8.09 10.88
C MET A 129 3.41 -7.77 9.83
N MET A 130 3.25 -8.35 8.64
CA MET A 130 4.07 -8.02 7.47
C MET A 130 3.44 -6.84 6.73
N LEU A 131 4.27 -6.03 6.08
CA LEU A 131 3.79 -4.95 5.20
C LEU A 131 2.86 -5.49 4.11
N ALA A 132 3.08 -6.73 3.64
CA ALA A 132 2.15 -7.37 2.72
C ALA A 132 0.74 -7.52 3.28
N ASP A 133 0.57 -7.83 4.56
CA ASP A 133 -0.75 -7.99 5.16
C ASP A 133 -1.56 -6.69 5.06
N HIS A 134 -0.91 -5.55 5.29
CA HIS A 134 -1.52 -4.23 5.13
C HIS A 134 -1.81 -3.88 3.67
N VAL A 135 -0.90 -4.20 2.74
CA VAL A 135 -1.14 -4.02 1.29
C VAL A 135 -2.37 -4.81 0.85
N TYR A 136 -2.46 -6.10 1.22
CA TYR A 136 -3.61 -6.94 0.89
C TYR A 136 -4.89 -6.43 1.56
N ALA A 137 -4.81 -5.94 2.79
CA ALA A 137 -5.98 -5.40 3.49
C ALA A 137 -6.47 -4.11 2.81
N MET A 138 -5.56 -3.22 2.41
CA MET A 138 -5.92 -2.03 1.63
C MET A 138 -6.59 -2.40 0.31
N ALA A 139 -6.03 -3.36 -0.44
CA ALA A 139 -6.59 -3.84 -1.69
C ALA A 139 -7.98 -4.49 -1.50
N ALA A 140 -8.16 -5.26 -0.42
CA ALA A 140 -9.44 -5.84 -0.02
C ALA A 140 -10.52 -4.78 0.28
N HIS A 141 -10.10 -3.63 0.81
CA HIS A 141 -10.96 -2.45 1.03
C HIS A 141 -11.12 -1.56 -0.22
N GLY A 142 -10.58 -1.96 -1.36
CA GLY A 142 -10.73 -1.27 -2.65
C GLY A 142 -9.74 -0.15 -2.90
N ASP A 143 -8.59 -0.15 -2.22
CA ASP A 143 -7.48 0.75 -2.57
C ASP A 143 -6.87 0.34 -3.92
N ILE A 144 -7.13 1.17 -4.94
CA ILE A 144 -6.70 0.90 -6.32
C ILE A 144 -5.17 0.86 -6.44
N ALA A 145 -4.44 1.68 -5.69
CA ALA A 145 -2.98 1.69 -5.76
C ALA A 145 -2.38 0.43 -5.13
N ALA A 146 -3.00 -0.11 -4.08
CA ALA A 146 -2.61 -1.41 -3.53
C ALA A 146 -2.91 -2.57 -4.50
N LEU A 147 -4.07 -2.55 -5.18
CA LEU A 147 -4.40 -3.52 -6.23
C LEU A 147 -3.39 -3.50 -7.38
N GLU A 148 -3.02 -2.31 -7.86
CA GLU A 148 -2.02 -2.12 -8.92
C GLU A 148 -0.63 -2.63 -8.51
N LEU A 149 -0.23 -2.40 -7.26
CA LEU A 149 1.04 -2.91 -6.72
C LEU A 149 1.05 -4.45 -6.74
N ILE A 150 0.00 -5.10 -6.24
CA ILE A 150 -0.13 -6.57 -6.23
C ILE A 150 -0.15 -7.11 -7.66
N LYS A 151 -0.93 -6.49 -8.55
CA LYS A 151 -1.02 -6.87 -9.97
C LYS A 151 0.33 -6.79 -10.67
N SER A 152 1.11 -5.74 -10.38
CA SER A 152 2.46 -5.57 -10.88
C SER A 152 3.42 -6.62 -10.32
N ALA A 153 3.29 -7.00 -9.05
CA ALA A 153 4.08 -8.09 -8.46
C ALA A 153 3.83 -9.43 -9.19
N CYS A 154 2.59 -9.72 -9.60
CA CYS A 154 2.25 -10.91 -10.39
C CYS A 154 2.80 -10.91 -11.84
N LYS A 155 3.53 -9.88 -12.28
CA LYS A 155 4.31 -9.95 -13.52
C LYS A 155 5.67 -10.64 -13.32
N THR A 156 6.13 -10.74 -12.08
CA THR A 156 7.39 -11.40 -11.74
C THR A 156 7.22 -12.93 -11.80
N PRO A 157 8.10 -13.66 -12.49
CA PRO A 157 8.03 -15.13 -12.54
C PRO A 157 8.02 -15.75 -11.14
N GLY A 158 7.09 -16.67 -10.89
CA GLY A 158 6.95 -17.39 -9.60
C GLY A 158 6.34 -16.56 -8.46
N ALA A 159 5.97 -15.30 -8.68
CA ALA A 159 5.35 -14.48 -7.63
C ALA A 159 3.89 -14.87 -7.35
N CYS A 160 3.17 -15.35 -8.36
CA CYS A 160 1.75 -15.73 -8.26
C CYS A 160 1.52 -17.10 -8.90
N SER A 161 0.63 -17.91 -8.30
CA SER A 161 0.33 -19.28 -8.75
C SER A 161 -0.20 -19.35 -10.18
N ASP A 162 -1.09 -18.42 -10.52
CA ASP A 162 -1.60 -18.23 -11.89
C ASP A 162 -1.48 -16.74 -12.24
N PRO A 163 -0.36 -16.32 -12.86
CA PRO A 163 -0.09 -14.91 -13.11
C PRO A 163 -1.13 -14.22 -13.98
N VAL A 164 -1.56 -14.84 -15.09
CA VAL A 164 -2.47 -14.21 -16.06
C VAL A 164 -3.88 -14.12 -15.47
N PHE A 165 -4.38 -15.23 -14.92
CA PHE A 165 -5.70 -15.26 -14.30
C PHE A 165 -5.77 -14.28 -13.11
N THR A 166 -4.76 -14.29 -12.24
CA THR A 166 -4.72 -13.39 -11.08
C THR A 166 -4.74 -11.93 -11.53
N ARG A 167 -3.94 -11.53 -12.54
CA ARG A 167 -3.96 -10.15 -13.06
C ARG A 167 -5.31 -9.78 -13.66
N ASN A 168 -5.98 -10.68 -14.38
CA ASN A 168 -7.31 -10.45 -14.92
C ASN A 168 -8.38 -10.28 -13.81
N VAL A 169 -8.31 -11.09 -12.75
CA VAL A 169 -9.20 -10.98 -11.58
C VAL A 169 -8.98 -9.64 -10.87
N LEU A 170 -7.73 -9.25 -10.61
CA LEU A 170 -7.40 -7.97 -9.97
C LEU A 170 -7.84 -6.78 -10.82
N THR A 171 -7.64 -6.82 -12.14
CA THR A 171 -8.09 -5.77 -13.07
C THR A 171 -9.62 -5.64 -13.06
N SER A 172 -10.32 -6.76 -13.08
CA SER A 172 -11.79 -6.77 -12.97
C SER A 172 -12.26 -6.22 -11.62
N LEU A 173 -11.55 -6.54 -10.53
CA LEU A 173 -11.85 -6.06 -9.18
C LEU A 173 -11.61 -4.54 -9.04
N GLU A 174 -10.53 -3.99 -9.61
CA GLU A 174 -10.26 -2.55 -9.68
C GLU A 174 -11.40 -1.80 -10.37
N LEU A 175 -11.83 -2.29 -11.55
CA LEU A 175 -12.94 -1.69 -12.30
C LEU A 175 -14.25 -1.73 -11.51
N GLN A 176 -14.49 -2.83 -10.82
CA GLN A 176 -15.65 -2.98 -9.95
C GLN A 176 -15.60 -1.99 -8.79
N PHE A 177 -14.47 -1.83 -8.10
CA PHE A 177 -14.36 -0.84 -7.03
C PHE A 177 -14.51 0.60 -7.52
N ALA A 178 -14.01 0.91 -8.72
CA ALA A 178 -14.06 2.25 -9.29
C ALA A 178 -15.43 2.64 -9.88
N ARG A 179 -16.27 1.66 -10.24
CA ARG A 179 -17.52 1.91 -10.98
C ARG A 179 -18.70 1.12 -10.43
N ASN A 180 -19.85 1.78 -10.39
CA ASN A 180 -21.12 1.14 -10.03
C ASN A 180 -21.59 0.14 -11.11
N ALA A 181 -21.16 0.31 -12.37
CA ALA A 181 -21.45 -0.61 -13.47
C ALA A 181 -20.22 -0.78 -14.38
N LEU A 182 -19.96 -2.03 -14.80
CA LEU A 182 -18.84 -2.37 -15.69
C LEU A 182 -19.22 -2.09 -17.15
N PRO A 183 -18.41 -1.35 -17.93
CA PRO A 183 -18.76 -1.01 -19.31
C PRO A 183 -18.63 -2.24 -20.22
N THR A 184 -19.62 -2.59 -21.03
CA THR A 184 -19.68 -3.83 -21.85
C THR A 184 -18.40 -4.20 -22.62
N ALA A 185 -17.60 -3.21 -23.04
CA ALA A 185 -16.32 -3.42 -23.74
C ALA A 185 -15.14 -3.88 -22.85
N TYR A 186 -15.31 -3.94 -21.52
CA TYR A 186 -14.22 -4.22 -20.58
C TYR A 186 -13.67 -5.65 -20.66
N VAL A 187 -14.49 -6.61 -21.09
CA VAL A 187 -14.07 -8.01 -21.26
C VAL A 187 -12.91 -8.12 -22.24
N GLY A 188 -12.91 -7.32 -23.30
CA GLY A 188 -11.86 -7.30 -24.32
C GLY A 188 -10.52 -6.70 -23.87
N GLN A 189 -10.47 -6.10 -22.67
CA GLN A 189 -9.24 -5.55 -22.08
C GLN A 189 -8.44 -6.59 -21.28
N LEU A 190 -9.05 -7.75 -21.00
CA LEU A 190 -8.43 -8.84 -20.25
C LEU A 190 -7.59 -9.74 -21.18
N GLU A 191 -6.55 -10.37 -20.63
CA GLU A 191 -5.69 -11.29 -21.37
C GLU A 191 -6.39 -12.66 -21.55
N GLY A 192 -6.06 -13.39 -22.63
CA GLY A 192 -6.52 -14.77 -22.85
C GLY A 192 -7.84 -14.92 -23.63
N PRO A 193 -8.31 -16.17 -23.82
CA PRO A 193 -9.58 -16.49 -24.49
C PRO A 193 -10.80 -15.99 -23.73
N ASP A 194 -11.93 -15.81 -24.44
CA ASP A 194 -13.17 -15.25 -23.86
C ASP A 194 -13.69 -16.05 -22.65
N ALA A 195 -13.55 -17.38 -22.66
CA ALA A 195 -13.94 -18.21 -21.51
C ALA A 195 -13.11 -17.92 -20.25
N GLU A 196 -11.79 -17.70 -20.39
CA GLU A 196 -10.90 -17.38 -19.26
C GLU A 196 -11.15 -15.96 -18.75
N ARG A 197 -11.39 -15.01 -19.67
CA ARG A 197 -11.77 -13.64 -19.32
C ARG A 197 -13.07 -13.61 -18.53
N GLN A 198 -14.09 -14.33 -19.00
CA GLN A 198 -15.37 -14.45 -18.32
C GLN A 198 -15.24 -15.11 -16.94
N HIS A 199 -14.43 -16.17 -16.85
CA HIS A 199 -14.16 -16.82 -15.57
C HIS A 199 -13.46 -15.88 -14.56
N ALA A 200 -12.50 -15.06 -15.02
CA ALA A 200 -11.83 -14.08 -14.17
C ALA A 200 -12.79 -13.00 -13.65
N ILE A 201 -13.73 -12.56 -14.48
CA ILE A 201 -14.79 -11.61 -14.11
C ILE A 201 -15.71 -12.20 -13.05
N GLU A 202 -16.16 -13.43 -13.23
CA GLU A 202 -17.01 -14.15 -12.28
C GLU A 202 -16.29 -14.31 -10.95
N ARG A 203 -15.01 -14.70 -10.98
CA ARG A 203 -14.19 -14.82 -9.79
C ARG A 203 -13.99 -13.48 -9.09
N ALA A 204 -13.74 -12.40 -9.82
CA ALA A 204 -13.62 -11.05 -9.25
C ALA A 204 -14.93 -10.59 -8.59
N THR A 205 -16.07 -10.88 -9.23
CA THR A 205 -17.41 -10.57 -8.70
C THR A 205 -17.69 -11.35 -7.42
N ALA A 206 -17.39 -12.65 -7.40
CA ALA A 206 -17.52 -13.48 -6.21
C ALA A 206 -16.60 -13.00 -5.08
N LEU A 207 -15.34 -12.67 -5.42
CA LEU A 207 -14.36 -12.13 -4.49
C LEU A 207 -14.87 -10.82 -3.88
N ARG A 208 -15.31 -9.86 -4.70
CA ARG A 208 -15.86 -8.57 -4.21
C ARG A 208 -16.97 -8.74 -3.18
N ARG A 209 -17.87 -9.72 -3.38
CA ARG A 209 -18.97 -9.99 -2.42
C ARG A 209 -18.48 -10.54 -1.08
N SER A 210 -17.31 -11.18 -1.06
CA SER A 210 -16.67 -11.71 0.15
C SER A 210 -15.78 -10.71 0.87
N LEU A 211 -15.39 -9.62 0.19
CA LEU A 211 -14.54 -8.58 0.75
C LEU A 211 -15.33 -7.62 1.65
N PRO A 212 -14.67 -6.94 2.61
CA PRO A 212 -15.32 -5.95 3.46
C PRO A 212 -16.08 -4.91 2.62
N ALA A 213 -17.33 -4.63 2.99
CA ALA A 213 -18.12 -3.63 2.30
C ALA A 213 -17.43 -2.26 2.35
N GLN A 214 -17.42 -1.55 1.22
CA GLN A 214 -17.22 -0.11 1.22
C GLN A 214 -18.41 0.50 1.99
N SER A 215 -18.27 0.73 3.29
CA SER A 215 -19.27 1.53 4.00
C SER A 215 -19.08 2.97 3.53
N SER A 216 -20.09 3.51 2.89
CA SER A 216 -20.20 4.89 2.42
C SER A 216 -19.82 5.92 3.48
#